data_AF-T1C926-F1
#
_entry.id   AF-T1C926-F1
#
_cell.length_a   1.000
_cell.length_b   1.000
_cell.length_c   1.000
_cell.angle_alpha   90.00
_cell.angle_beta   90.00
_cell.angle_gamma   90.00
#
_symmetry.space_group_name_H-M   'P 1'
#
loop_
_entity.id
_entity.type
_entity.pdbx_description
1 polymer ?
#
loop_
_entity_poly.entity_id
_entity_poly.type
_entity_poly.pdbx_seq_one_letter_code
_entity_poly.pdbx_strand_id
1 'polypeptide(L)'
;LIRELREAGATVDVHDPWVDIALAHAEYALDVVPQPQAGYYDAIVLAVAHQRFRDLGATGIRALGRKGAVIYDLKRVLPAGAADGAL
;
A
#
# COMPACT_ATOMS: atom_id res chain seq x y z
N LEU A 1 12.35 0.82 -1.66
CA LEU A 1 10.95 1.32 -1.74
C LEU A 1 10.62 2.37 -0.69
N ILE A 2 10.28 2.03 0.58
CA ILE A 2 9.79 3.02 1.56
C ILE A 2 10.78 4.18 1.76
N ARG A 3 12.05 3.86 1.98
CA ARG A 3 13.13 4.85 2.13
C ARG A 3 13.23 5.78 0.90
N GLU A 4 13.28 5.20 -0.29
CA GLU A 4 13.40 5.97 -1.55
C GLU A 4 12.20 6.90 -1.77
N LEU A 5 10.98 6.45 -1.46
CA LEU A 5 9.79 7.29 -1.56
C LEU A 5 9.84 8.46 -0.57
N ARG A 6 10.29 8.21 0.66
CA ARG A 6 10.49 9.27 1.68
C ARG A 6 11.59 10.24 1.26
N GLU A 7 12.71 9.75 0.74
CA GLU A 7 13.81 10.57 0.20
C GLU A 7 13.38 11.42 -1.01
N ALA A 8 12.43 10.91 -1.81
CA ALA A 8 11.79 11.66 -2.88
C ALA A 8 10.72 12.67 -2.40
N GLY A 9 10.51 12.80 -1.08
CA GLY A 9 9.60 13.76 -0.47
C GLY A 9 8.18 13.26 -0.20
N ALA A 10 7.89 11.97 -0.39
CA ALA A 10 6.58 11.41 -0.08
C ALA A 10 6.39 11.18 1.43
N THR A 11 5.18 11.46 1.92
CA THR A 11 4.72 10.95 3.21
C THR A 11 4.22 9.52 3.01
N VAL A 12 4.75 8.56 3.79
CA VAL A 12 4.52 7.13 3.56
C VAL A 12 3.99 6.45 4.81
N ASP A 13 2.75 6.00 4.71
CA ASP A 13 2.14 5.03 5.63
C ASP A 13 2.39 3.61 5.12
N VAL A 14 2.73 2.71 6.05
CA VAL A 14 2.92 1.29 5.75
C VAL A 14 1.79 0.51 6.39
N HIS A 15 1.09 -0.32 5.63
CA HIS A 15 0.10 -1.23 6.18
C HIS A 15 0.43 -2.66 5.78
N ASP A 16 0.57 -3.53 6.79
CA ASP A 16 0.67 -4.96 6.59
C ASP A 16 -0.17 -5.66 7.66
N PRO A 17 -1.21 -6.44 7.27
CA PRO A 17 -2.08 -7.11 8.23
C PRO A 17 -1.41 -8.27 8.98
N TRP A 18 -0.22 -8.71 8.57
CA TRP A 18 0.46 -9.89 9.13
C TRP A 18 1.71 -9.55 9.93
N VAL A 19 2.16 -8.29 9.89
CA VAL A 19 3.38 -7.90 10.58
C VAL A 19 3.13 -7.65 12.07
N ASP A 20 4.09 -8.04 12.89
CA ASP A 20 4.17 -7.56 14.26
C ASP A 20 4.68 -6.11 14.25
N ILE A 21 3.83 -5.19 14.70
CA ILE A 21 4.11 -3.75 14.70
C ILE A 21 5.32 -3.43 15.58
N ALA A 22 5.45 -4.07 16.74
CA ALA A 22 6.54 -3.81 17.67
C ALA A 22 7.88 -4.29 17.09
N LEU A 23 7.88 -5.46 16.44
CA LEU A 23 9.06 -5.98 15.76
C LEU A 23 9.45 -5.13 14.55
N ALA A 24 8.46 -4.72 13.73
CA ALA A 24 8.69 -3.87 12.56
C ALA A 24 9.34 -2.53 12.93
N HIS A 25 8.88 -1.92 14.03
CA HIS A 25 9.50 -0.70 14.55
C HIS A 25 10.90 -0.97 15.11
N ALA A 26 11.09 -2.02 15.91
CA ALA A 26 12.38 -2.32 16.55
C ALA A 26 13.49 -2.66 15.55
N GLU A 27 13.18 -3.43 14.50
CA GLU A 27 14.18 -3.90 13.53
C GLU A 27 14.37 -2.93 12.35
N TYR A 28 13.31 -2.25 11.91
CA TYR A 28 13.32 -1.48 10.66
C TYR A 28 12.96 0.00 10.85
N ALA A 29 12.67 0.45 12.07
CA ALA A 29 12.15 1.79 12.35
C ALA A 29 10.94 2.13 11.46
N LEU A 30 10.08 1.13 11.24
CA LEU A 30 8.88 1.26 10.42
C LEU A 30 7.64 1.36 11.29
N ASP A 31 7.00 2.52 11.24
CA ASP A 31 5.65 2.71 11.77
C ASP A 31 4.64 2.09 10.81
N VAL A 32 3.96 1.04 11.27
CA VAL A 32 2.92 0.33 10.53
C VAL A 32 1.56 0.79 11.02
N VAL A 33 0.75 1.34 10.12
CA VAL A 33 -0.63 1.71 10.43
C VAL A 33 -1.51 0.46 10.45
N PRO A 34 -2.35 0.29 11.50
CA PRO A 34 -3.21 -0.87 11.63
C PRO A 34 -4.29 -0.92 10.54
N GLN A 35 -4.74 0.25 10.07
CA GLN A 35 -5.68 0.35 8.97
C GLN A 35 -5.45 1.65 8.18
N PRO A 36 -5.32 1.57 6.83
CA PRO A 36 -5.17 2.75 6.00
C PRO A 36 -6.47 3.56 5.96
N GLN A 37 -6.34 4.89 5.92
CA GLN A 37 -7.48 5.79 5.85
C GLN A 37 -8.14 5.76 4.46
N ALA A 38 -9.47 5.66 4.43
CA ALA A 38 -10.23 5.72 3.17
C ALA A 38 -10.18 7.12 2.54
N GLY A 39 -10.08 7.18 1.21
CA GLY A 39 -10.12 8.41 0.43
C GLY A 39 -8.97 9.39 0.68
N TYR A 40 -7.86 8.93 1.26
CA TYR A 40 -6.78 9.79 1.75
C TYR A 40 -5.56 9.83 0.82
N TYR A 41 -5.19 8.68 0.24
CA TYR A 41 -3.88 8.53 -0.39
C TYR A 41 -3.83 9.05 -1.83
N ASP A 42 -2.70 9.64 -2.19
CA ASP A 42 -2.41 10.12 -3.56
C ASP A 42 -1.88 9.01 -4.45
N ALA A 43 -1.22 8.03 -3.85
CA ALA A 43 -0.73 6.84 -4.50
C ALA A 43 -0.82 5.65 -3.54
N ILE A 44 -1.07 4.47 -4.09
CA ILE A 44 -1.15 3.20 -3.36
C ILE A 44 -0.25 2.22 -4.08
N VAL A 45 0.69 1.62 -3.35
CA VAL A 45 1.64 0.65 -3.91
C VAL A 45 1.39 -0.71 -3.26
N LEU A 46 0.99 -1.70 -4.05
CA LEU A 46 0.85 -3.08 -3.58
C LEU A 46 2.22 -3.77 -3.68
N ALA A 47 2.97 -3.75 -2.57
CA ALA A 47 4.32 -4.28 -2.50
C ALA A 47 4.41 -5.77 -2.11
N VAL A 48 3.31 -6.36 -1.62
CA VAL A 48 3.21 -7.77 -1.19
C VAL A 48 1.91 -8.41 -1.69
N ALA A 49 1.92 -9.73 -1.89
CA ALA A 49 0.81 -10.48 -2.48
C ALA A 49 -0.13 -11.10 -1.44
N HIS A 50 -0.41 -10.41 -0.33
CA HIS A 50 -1.24 -10.96 0.74
C HIS A 50 -2.68 -11.20 0.27
N GLN A 51 -3.24 -12.36 0.65
CA GLN A 51 -4.60 -12.75 0.24
C GLN A 51 -5.64 -11.71 0.66
N ARG A 52 -5.45 -11.04 1.81
CA ARG A 52 -6.33 -9.96 2.27
C ARG A 52 -6.46 -8.80 1.27
N PHE A 53 -5.41 -8.48 0.52
CA PHE A 53 -5.46 -7.44 -0.51
C PHE A 53 -6.14 -7.92 -1.79
N ARG A 54 -6.04 -9.22 -2.10
CA ARG A 54 -6.80 -9.86 -3.18
C ARG A 54 -8.29 -9.84 -2.87
N ASP A 55 -8.66 -10.18 -1.63
CA ASP A 55 -10.05 -10.21 -1.16
C ASP A 55 -10.66 -8.81 -1.12
N LEU A 56 -9.87 -7.80 -0.74
CA LEU A 56 -10.29 -6.39 -0.80
C LEU A 56 -10.54 -5.92 -2.25
N GLY A 57 -9.79 -6.50 -3.20
CA GLY A 57 -9.96 -6.29 -4.63
C GLY A 57 -9.71 -4.85 -5.08
N ALA A 58 -9.87 -4.63 -6.39
CA ALA A 58 -9.55 -3.34 -7.01
C ALA A 58 -10.40 -2.19 -6.46
N THR A 59 -11.69 -2.44 -6.22
CA THR A 59 -12.61 -1.43 -5.69
C THR A 59 -12.23 -1.02 -4.27
N GLY A 60 -11.92 -1.97 -3.40
CA GLY A 60 -11.54 -1.68 -2.02
C GLY A 60 -10.18 -0.97 -1.94
N ILE A 61 -9.20 -1.39 -2.75
CA ILE A 61 -7.92 -0.68 -2.84
C ILE A 61 -8.12 0.74 -3.38
N ARG A 62 -8.89 0.93 -4.46
CA ARG A 62 -9.18 2.26 -5.01
C ARG A 62 -9.88 3.18 -4.00
N ALA A 63 -10.72 2.63 -3.11
CA ALA A 63 -11.41 3.40 -2.08
C ALA A 63 -10.46 3.99 -1.01
N LEU A 64 -9.23 3.50 -0.90
CA LEU A 64 -8.20 4.11 -0.03
C LEU A 64 -7.67 5.42 -0.63
N GLY A 65 -7.71 5.53 -1.96
CA GLY A 65 -7.18 6.68 -2.68
C GLY A 65 -8.19 7.80 -2.79
N ARG A 66 -7.71 9.05 -2.80
CA ARG A 66 -8.53 10.19 -3.20
C ARG A 66 -8.85 10.14 -4.70
N LYS A 67 -9.71 11.03 -5.18
CA LYS A 67 -10.01 11.13 -6.62
C LYS A 67 -8.71 11.39 -7.41
N GLY A 68 -8.44 10.53 -8.40
CA GLY A 68 -7.23 10.60 -9.22
C GLY A 68 -5.98 9.96 -8.60
N ALA A 69 -6.12 9.26 -7.46
CA ALA A 69 -5.02 8.52 -6.87
C ALA A 69 -4.51 7.41 -7.80
N VAL A 70 -3.19 7.19 -7.80
CA VAL A 70 -2.53 6.16 -8.61
C VAL A 70 -2.42 4.85 -7.84
N ILE A 71 -2.76 3.72 -8.46
CA ILE A 71 -2.50 2.38 -7.93
C ILE A 71 -1.37 1.75 -8.73
N TYR A 72 -0.30 1.36 -8.05
CA TYR A 72 0.82 0.63 -8.63
C TYR A 72 0.93 -0.77 -8.01
N ASP A 73 0.74 -1.81 -8.81
CA ASP A 73 0.71 -3.19 -8.34
C ASP A 73 1.99 -3.95 -8.71
N LEU A 74 2.95 -4.00 -7.78
CA LEU A 74 4.24 -4.68 -7.97
C LEU A 74 4.15 -6.20 -7.95
N LYS A 75 3.01 -6.74 -7.49
CA LYS A 75 2.85 -8.17 -7.22
C LYS A 75 1.71 -8.81 -7.99
N ARG A 76 1.06 -8.04 -8.88
CA ARG A 76 -0.07 -8.47 -9.70
C ARG A 76 -1.16 -9.12 -8.85
N VAL A 77 -1.46 -8.48 -7.73
CA VAL A 77 -2.51 -8.85 -6.79
C VAL A 77 -3.88 -8.65 -7.43
N LEU A 78 -4.04 -7.58 -8.20
CA LEU A 78 -5.29 -7.17 -8.83
C LEU A 78 -5.44 -7.75 -10.25
N PRO A 79 -6.69 -7.87 -10.76
CA PRO A 79 -6.93 -8.23 -12.16
C PRO A 79 -6.23 -7.26 -13.14
N ALA A 80 -5.91 -7.77 -14.34
CA ALA A 80 -5.30 -6.97 -15.38
C ALA A 80 -6.17 -5.74 -15.73
N GLY A 81 -5.53 -4.56 -15.82
CA GLY A 81 -6.20 -3.28 -16.09
C GLY A 81 -6.85 -2.61 -14.87
N ALA A 82 -6.79 -3.21 -13.68
CA ALA A 82 -7.34 -2.61 -12.47
C ALA A 82 -6.37 -1.64 -11.74
N ALA A 83 -5.06 -1.85 -11.93
CA ALA A 83 -4.01 -0.93 -11.49
C ALA A 83 -3.59 0.00 -12.64
N ASP A 84 -3.10 1.19 -12.29
CA ASP A 84 -2.62 2.18 -13.27
C ASP A 84 -1.21 1.85 -13.77
N GLY A 85 -0.45 1.08 -12.99
CA GLY A 85 0.79 0.47 -13.42
C GLY A 85 1.05 -0.84 -12.68
N ALA A 86 1.84 -1.71 -13.29
CA ALA A 86 2.26 -2.97 -12.71
C ALA A 86 3.64 -3.36 -13.25
N LEU A 87 4.40 -4.12 -12.45
CA LEU A 87 5.66 -4.75 -12.86
C LEU A 87 5.49 -6.27 -12.80
#